data_AF-A0A246S389-F1
#
_entry.id   AF-A0A246S389-F1
#
_cell.length_a   1.000
_cell.length_b   1.000
_cell.length_c   1.000
_cell.angle_alpha   90.00
_cell.angle_beta   90.00
_cell.angle_gamma   90.00
#
_symmetry.space_group_name_H-M   'P 1'
#
loop_
_entity.id
_entity.type
_entity.pdbx_description
1 polymer ?
#
loop_
_entity_poly.entity_id
_entity_poly.type
_entity_poly.pdbx_seq_one_letter_code
_entity_poly.pdbx_strand_id
1 'polypeptide(L)' 'MLETLLPILIFTALALAVIGAVRRMRLWRQGRPSRVNLLQGLAAMPRRYLVDLHHVVGRDKMISN' A
#
# COMPACT_ATOMS: atom_id res chain seq x y z
N MET A 1 -20.48 33.80 2.23
CA MET A 1 -19.03 33.66 1.95
C MET A 1 -18.56 32.21 2.04
N LEU A 2 -18.95 31.45 3.09
CA LEU A 2 -18.64 30.02 3.23
C LEU A 2 -19.14 29.16 2.05
N GLU A 3 -20.33 29.46 1.50
CA GLU A 3 -20.92 28.80 0.33
C GLU A 3 -20.01 28.79 -0.92
N THR A 4 -19.09 29.76 -1.03
CA THR A 4 -18.14 29.84 -2.15
C THR A 4 -16.76 29.33 -1.73
N LEU A 5 -16.34 29.66 -0.50
CA LEU A 5 -15.02 29.31 0.02
C LEU A 5 -14.84 27.80 0.24
N LEU A 6 -15.86 27.12 0.81
CA LEU A 6 -15.78 25.69 1.09
C LEU A 6 -15.61 24.85 -0.19
N PRO A 7 -16.43 25.03 -1.25
CA PRO A 7 -16.21 24.31 -2.50
C PRO A 7 -14.81 24.53 -3.07
N ILE A 8 -14.31 25.77 -3.08
CA ILE A 8 -12.97 26.09 -3.60
C ILE A 8 -11.89 25.32 -2.83
N LEU A 9 -11.96 25.31 -1.50
CA LEU A 9 -11.00 24.58 -0.67
C LEU A 9 -11.07 23.07 -0.89
N ILE A 10 -12.27 22.51 -1.01
CA ILE A 10 -12.47 21.08 -1.28
C ILE A 10 -11.87 20.70 -2.64
N PHE A 11 -12.19 21.45 -3.69
CA PHE A 11 -11.64 21.18 -5.03
C PHE A 11 -10.11 21.36 -5.07
N THR A 12 -9.58 22.35 -4.34
CA THR A 12 -8.13 22.55 -4.23
C THR A 12 -7.47 21.37 -3.53
N ALA A 13 -8.02 20.92 -2.40
CA ALA A 13 -7.52 19.76 -1.66
C ALA A 13 -7.57 18.48 -2.52
N LEU A 14 -8.67 18.26 -3.25
CA LEU A 14 -8.81 17.14 -4.18
C LEU A 14 -7.78 17.22 -5.32
N ALA A 15 -7.58 18.39 -5.91
CA ALA A 15 -6.59 18.57 -6.97
C ALA A 15 -5.17 18.25 -6.47
N LEU A 16 -4.80 18.75 -5.28
CA LEU A 16 -3.51 18.44 -4.66
C LEU A 16 -3.36 16.94 -4.35
N ALA A 17 -4.42 16.28 -3.87
CA ALA A 17 -4.42 14.84 -3.62
C ALA A 17 -4.18 14.04 -4.91
N VAL A 18 -4.85 14.41 -6.02
CA VAL A 18 -4.65 13.77 -7.33
C VAL A 18 -3.23 13.98 -7.84
N ILE A 19 -2.69 15.21 -7.75
CA ILE A 19 -1.31 15.52 -8.15
C ILE A 19 -0.31 14.67 -7.35
N GLY A 20 -0.51 14.57 -6.03
CA GLY A 20 0.31 13.74 -5.15
C GLY A 20 0.25 12.25 -5.50
N ALA A 21 -0.97 11.73 -5.73
CA ALA A 21 -1.18 10.35 -6.12
C ALA A 21 -0.49 10.02 -7.46
N VAL A 22 -0.64 10.87 -8.47
CA VAL A 22 0.02 10.69 -9.77
C VAL A 22 1.54 10.71 -9.63
N ARG A 23 2.10 11.62 -8.81
CA ARG A 23 3.54 11.63 -8.52
C ARG A 23 3.99 10.32 -7.88
N ARG A 24 3.25 9.80 -6.90
CA ARG A 24 3.57 8.54 -6.22
C ARG A 24 3.50 7.35 -7.17
N MET A 25 2.47 7.28 -8.00
CA MET A 25 2.34 6.25 -9.04
C MET A 25 3.51 6.30 -10.03
N ARG A 26 3.94 7.49 -10.47
CA ARG A 26 5.12 7.64 -11.34
C ARG A 26 6.39 7.12 -10.67
N LEU A 27 6.61 7.43 -9.39
CA LEU A 27 7.76 6.90 -8.64
C LEU A 27 7.73 5.37 -8.55
N TRP A 28 6.57 4.76 -8.29
CA TRP A 28 6.46 3.29 -8.28
C TRP A 28 6.74 2.67 -9.65
N ARG A 29 6.34 3.35 -10.73
CA ARG A 29 6.61 2.91 -12.11
C ARG A 29 8.06 3.07 -12.54
N GLN A 30 8.90 3.81 -11.81
CA GLN A 30 10.35 3.84 -12.04
C GLN A 30 11.04 2.55 -11.58
N GLY A 31 10.42 1.77 -10.68
CA GLY A 31 10.91 0.46 -10.28
C GLY A 31 10.85 -0.55 -11.43
N ARG A 32 11.54 -1.70 -11.29
CA ARG A 32 11.46 -2.79 -12.27
C ARG A 32 10.05 -3.39 -12.28
N PRO A 33 9.41 -3.55 -13.46
CA PRO A 33 8.14 -4.24 -13.54
C PRO A 33 8.34 -5.71 -13.16
N SER A 34 7.71 -6.13 -12.07
CA SER A 34 7.62 -7.54 -11.69
C SER A 34 6.24 -8.05 -12.11
N ARG A 35 6.18 -9.22 -12.77
CA ARG A 35 4.91 -9.89 -13.03
C ARG A 35 4.38 -10.44 -11.72
N VAL A 36 3.57 -9.66 -11.03
CA VAL A 36 2.91 -10.09 -9.79
C VAL A 36 1.50 -10.54 -10.13
N ASN A 37 1.19 -11.81 -9.89
CA ASN A 37 -0.19 -12.28 -9.95
C ASN A 37 -0.92 -11.76 -8.69
N LEU A 38 -1.67 -10.66 -8.84
CA LEU A 38 -2.32 -9.97 -7.72
C LEU A 38 -3.32 -10.88 -6.99
N LEU A 39 -4.12 -11.65 -7.73
CA LEU A 39 -5.12 -12.54 -7.14
C LEU A 39 -4.46 -13.69 -6.39
N GLN A 40 -3.49 -14.35 -7.01
CA GLN A 40 -2.78 -15.47 -6.38
C GLN A 40 -1.90 -15.00 -5.22
N GLY A 41 -1.27 -13.83 -5.34
CA GLY A 41 -0.48 -13.21 -4.28
C GLY A 41 -1.34 -12.81 -3.08
N LEU A 42 -2.52 -12.24 -3.32
CA LEU A 42 -3.45 -11.88 -2.25
C LEU A 42 -4.03 -13.12 -1.56
N ALA A 43 -4.42 -14.14 -2.32
CA ALA A 43 -4.93 -15.40 -1.77
C ALA A 43 -3.86 -16.18 -0.98
N ALA A 44 -2.58 -16.04 -1.33
CA ALA A 44 -1.47 -16.66 -0.59
C ALA A 44 -1.05 -15.89 0.67
N MET A 45 -1.46 -14.62 0.80
CA MET A 45 -1.06 -13.73 1.90
C MET A 45 -1.51 -14.22 3.29
N PRO A 46 -2.77 -14.67 3.51
CA PRO A 46 -3.21 -15.15 4.81
C PRO A 46 -2.41 -16.36 5.30
N ARG A 47 -2.19 -17.35 4.44
CA ARG A 47 -1.45 -18.56 4.81
C ARG A 47 0.01 -18.27 5.13
N ARG A 48 0.66 -17.40 4.35
CA ARG A 48 2.05 -16.97 4.62
C ARG A 48 2.17 -16.25 5.97
N TYR A 49 1.21 -15.38 6.29
CA TYR A 49 1.30 -14.60 7.53
C TYR A 49 0.88 -15.38 8.77
N LEU A 50 -0.11 -16.26 8.65
CA LEU A 50 -0.64 -17.01 9.79
C LEU A 50 0.12 -18.32 10.03
N VAL A 51 0.64 -18.97 9.00
CA VAL A 51 1.22 -20.33 9.13
C VAL A 51 2.73 -20.32 8.93
N ASP A 52 3.23 -19.71 7.84
CA ASP A 52 4.68 -19.68 7.59
C ASP A 52 5.41 -18.83 8.63
N LEU A 53 4.80 -17.73 9.09
CA LEU A 53 5.41 -16.88 10.11
C LEU A 53 5.74 -17.65 11.39
N HIS A 54 4.84 -18.54 11.84
CA HIS A 54 5.09 -19.37 13.02
C HIS A 54 6.25 -20.36 12.81
N HIS A 55 6.41 -20.90 11.59
CA HIS A 55 7.53 -21.78 11.27
C HIS A 55 8.86 -21.05 11.08
N VAL A 56 8.82 -19.76 10.74
CA VAL A 56 10.00 -18.90 10.63
C VAL A 56 10.42 -18.41 12.01
N VAL A 57 9.48 -17.85 12.79
CA VAL A 57 9.72 -17.39 14.16
C VAL A 57 10.15 -18.54 15.06
N GLY A 58 9.48 -19.70 14.97
CA GLY A 58 9.84 -20.88 15.78
C GLY A 58 11.21 -21.50 15.46
N ARG A 59 11.87 -21.08 14.38
CA ARG A 59 13.24 -21.49 14.04
C ARG A 59 14.30 -20.55 14.63
N ASP A 60 13.90 -19.32 14.95
CA ASP A 60 14.81 -18.33 15.51
C ASP A 60 14.84 -18.44 17.03
N LYS A 61 15.85 -19.15 17.55
CA LYS A 61 16.06 -19.39 18.99
C LYS A 61 16.28 -18.12 19.82
N MET A 62 16.55 -16.96 19.21
CA MET A 62 16.61 -15.70 19.96
C MET A 62 15.21 -15.16 20.32
N ILE A 63 14.18 -15.53 19.56
CA ILE A 63 12.82 -14.97 19.65
C ILE A 63 11.82 -16.06 20.07
N SER A 64 12.10 -17.33 19.78
CA SER A 64 11.32 -18.48 20.24
C SER A 64 11.94 -19.08 21.51
N ASN A 65 11.07 -19.31 22.51
CA ASN A 65 11.32 -19.85 23.84
C ASN A 65 12.34 -20.99 23.93
#